data_AF-A0A3A8Q0W4-F1
#
_entry.id   AF-A0A3A8Q0W4-F1
#
_cell.length_a   1.000
_cell.length_b   1.000
_cell.length_c   1.000
_cell.angle_alpha   90.00
_cell.angle_beta   90.00
_cell.angle_gamma   90.00
#
_symmetry.space_group_name_H-M   'P 1'
#
loop_
_entity.id
_entity.type
_entity.pdbx_description
1 polymer ?
#
loop_
_entity_poly.entity_id
_entity_poly.type
_entity_poly.pdbx_seq_one_letter_code
_entity_poly.pdbx_strand_id
1 'polypeptide(L)'
;MVLERVAGIPVGFWPVPPSLTRLPALDVPREQRTFTAAVGGVMREIPAADVIHLRNLDPEDPLGRGVGPAFALGDELDTDEFVARFLRASFWNNILPPAIASIEGLTGANSAGAKAFKESLSREHQGPDKAGKLLLTSGRVTFARLNTSFRDMQLVELRRFLMDFVRMTFRVPPEIVGDISSSNKATAFAARENLAEQATLPHMELLRTEYQLRLVPLLGEHEAILDYDGPVPADREH
;
A
#
# COMPACT_ATOMS: atom_id res chain seq x y z
N MET A 1 -1.02 13.69 16.51
CA MET A 1 -0.25 13.40 17.74
C MET A 1 -0.92 14.03 18.93
N VAL A 2 -0.69 13.48 20.12
CA VAL A 2 -1.27 13.96 21.38
C VAL A 2 -0.16 14.56 22.24
N LEU A 3 -0.37 15.75 22.78
CA LEU A 3 0.59 16.46 23.60
C LEU A 3 0.60 15.91 25.03
N GLU A 4 1.78 15.75 25.58
CA GLU A 4 1.99 15.52 27.01
C GLU A 4 2.29 16.87 27.67
N ARG A 5 1.51 17.23 28.70
CA ARG A 5 1.65 18.52 29.38
C ARG A 5 1.96 18.33 30.86
N VAL A 6 2.87 19.16 31.35
CA VAL A 6 3.16 19.32 32.78
C VAL A 6 2.94 20.78 33.12
N ALA A 7 2.05 21.06 34.08
CA ALA A 7 1.67 22.43 34.47
C ALA A 7 1.23 23.34 33.30
N GLY A 8 0.57 22.76 32.28
CA GLY A 8 0.07 23.49 31.10
C GLY A 8 1.08 23.61 29.95
N ILE A 9 2.36 23.37 30.20
CA ILE A 9 3.44 23.46 29.22
C ILE A 9 3.59 22.11 28.51
N PRO A 10 3.66 22.05 27.17
CA PRO A 10 3.92 20.81 26.46
C PRO A 10 5.37 20.38 26.69
N VAL A 11 5.57 19.18 27.25
CA VAL A 11 6.90 18.60 27.53
C VAL A 11 7.26 17.46 26.57
N GLY A 12 6.27 16.96 25.82
CA GLY A 12 6.44 15.88 24.87
C GLY A 12 5.19 15.66 24.03
N PHE A 13 5.25 14.69 23.13
CA PHE A 13 4.09 14.26 22.36
C PHE A 13 4.19 12.79 22.01
N TRP A 14 3.02 12.17 21.86
CA TRP A 14 2.87 10.78 21.48
C TRP A 14 2.27 10.69 20.08
N PRO A 15 2.92 9.99 19.13
CA PRO A 15 2.33 9.70 17.85
C PRO A 15 1.18 8.70 18.06
N VAL A 16 -0.03 9.08 17.64
CA VAL A 16 -1.20 8.22 17.69
C VAL A 16 -1.56 7.85 16.26
N PRO A 17 -1.68 6.54 15.93
CA PRO A 17 -2.06 6.11 14.59
C PRO A 17 -3.41 6.72 14.17
N PRO A 18 -3.51 7.25 12.93
CA PRO A 18 -4.75 7.84 12.45
C PRO A 18 -5.89 6.81 12.33
N SER A 19 -5.57 5.54 12.10
CA SER A 19 -6.52 4.43 12.03
C SER A 19 -7.27 4.18 13.35
N LEU A 20 -6.66 4.54 14.48
CA LEU A 20 -7.22 4.37 15.82
C LEU A 20 -7.91 5.62 16.34
N THR A 21 -7.86 6.72 15.57
CA THR A 21 -8.40 8.02 15.98
C THR A 21 -9.71 8.30 15.24
N ARG A 22 -10.70 8.89 15.91
CA ARG A 22 -11.91 9.47 15.31
C ARG A 22 -11.85 10.99 15.39
N LEU A 23 -12.28 11.63 14.31
CA LEU A 23 -12.33 13.09 14.23
C LEU A 23 -13.42 13.64 15.16
N PRO A 24 -13.21 14.85 15.70
CA PRO A 24 -14.23 15.53 16.48
C PRO A 24 -15.46 15.85 15.64
N ALA A 25 -16.62 15.88 16.28
CA ALA A 25 -17.83 16.38 15.66
C ALA A 25 -17.66 17.88 15.35
N LEU A 26 -18.10 18.31 14.16
CA LEU A 26 -17.87 19.66 13.64
C LEU A 26 -18.98 20.65 14.03
N ASP A 27 -20.11 20.13 14.50
CA ASP A 27 -21.28 20.84 14.99
C ASP A 27 -21.03 21.60 16.30
N VAL A 28 -20.05 21.16 17.09
CA VAL A 28 -19.61 21.83 18.32
C VAL A 28 -18.49 22.85 18.09
N PRO A 29 -18.44 23.93 18.90
CA PRO A 29 -17.36 24.92 18.88
C PRO A 29 -15.98 24.28 19.02
N ARG A 30 -14.96 24.87 18.36
CA ARG A 30 -13.59 24.29 18.30
C ARG A 30 -13.01 23.96 19.68
N GLU A 31 -13.32 24.77 20.68
CA GLU A 31 -12.85 24.62 22.07
C GLU A 31 -13.43 23.38 22.77
N GLN A 32 -14.63 22.95 22.36
CA GLN A 32 -15.35 21.80 22.95
C GLN A 32 -15.14 20.51 22.15
N ARG A 33 -14.39 20.57 21.04
CA ARG A 33 -14.13 19.42 20.19
C ARG A 33 -13.21 18.44 20.90
N THR A 34 -13.57 17.16 20.86
CA THR A 34 -12.76 16.06 21.37
C THR A 34 -12.45 15.06 20.27
N PHE A 35 -11.20 14.63 20.19
CA PHE A 35 -10.80 13.47 19.41
C PHE A 35 -11.03 12.21 20.23
N THR A 36 -11.40 11.11 19.59
CA THR A 36 -11.48 9.82 20.28
C THR A 36 -10.38 8.89 19.79
N ALA A 37 -9.54 8.38 20.69
CA ALA A 37 -8.51 7.40 20.36
C ALA A 37 -8.87 6.03 20.99
N ALA A 38 -8.77 4.97 20.19
CA ALA A 38 -8.92 3.59 20.64
C ALA A 38 -7.56 3.01 21.01
N VAL A 39 -7.30 2.79 22.30
CA VAL A 39 -6.04 2.19 22.77
C VAL A 39 -6.37 0.94 23.60
N GLY A 40 -5.93 -0.22 23.13
CA GLY A 40 -6.17 -1.49 23.83
C GLY A 40 -7.66 -1.84 23.97
N GLY A 41 -8.51 -1.43 23.04
CA GLY A 41 -9.96 -1.64 23.08
C GLY A 41 -10.74 -0.64 23.94
N VAL A 42 -10.05 0.27 24.64
CA VAL A 42 -10.67 1.35 25.41
C VAL A 42 -10.68 2.62 24.59
N MET A 43 -11.85 3.24 24.48
CA MET A 43 -12.02 4.55 23.86
C MET A 43 -11.65 5.64 24.87
N ARG A 44 -10.76 6.54 24.48
CA ARG A 44 -10.35 7.71 25.27
C ARG A 44 -10.68 8.97 24.50
N GLU A 45 -11.35 9.90 25.17
CA GLU A 45 -11.58 11.24 24.63
C GLU A 45 -10.40 12.15 24.99
N ILE A 46 -9.97 12.93 24.01
CA ILE A 46 -8.81 13.82 24.09
C ILE A 46 -9.26 15.20 23.62
N PRO A 47 -9.12 16.26 24.43
CA PRO A 47 -9.45 17.62 24.02
C PRO A 47 -8.69 18.04 22.76
N ALA A 48 -9.34 18.76 21.85
CA ALA A 48 -8.69 19.24 20.62
C ALA A 48 -7.49 20.17 20.90
N ALA A 49 -7.46 20.84 22.06
CA ALA A 49 -6.33 21.66 22.51
C ALA A 49 -5.04 20.85 22.79
N ASP A 50 -5.17 19.54 23.01
CA ASP A 50 -4.05 18.63 23.28
C ASP A 50 -3.69 17.79 22.05
N VAL A 51 -4.31 18.05 20.89
CA VAL A 51 -4.08 17.30 19.66
C VAL A 51 -3.49 18.20 18.58
N ILE A 52 -2.29 17.84 18.12
CA ILE A 52 -1.73 18.38 16.88
C ILE A 52 -2.10 17.42 15.74
N HIS A 53 -3.07 17.84 14.93
CA HIS A 53 -3.55 17.10 13.77
C HIS A 53 -2.77 17.49 12.50
N LEU A 54 -1.69 16.76 12.23
CA LEU A 54 -0.94 16.83 10.98
C LEU A 54 -1.70 16.07 9.88
N ARG A 55 -1.95 16.73 8.75
CA ARG A 55 -2.62 16.12 7.61
C ARG A 55 -2.25 16.84 6.33
N ASN A 56 -2.29 16.12 5.21
CA ASN A 56 -2.34 16.73 3.90
C ASN A 56 -3.77 17.20 3.63
N LEU A 57 -3.92 18.32 2.92
CA LEU A 57 -5.23 18.83 2.55
C LEU A 57 -5.86 17.92 1.50
N ASP A 58 -7.13 17.59 1.72
CA ASP A 58 -7.99 16.94 0.76
C ASP A 58 -8.94 17.99 0.16
N PRO A 59 -8.91 18.22 -1.17
CA PRO A 59 -9.80 19.18 -1.80
C PRO A 59 -11.28 18.75 -1.79
N GLU A 60 -11.57 17.45 -1.75
CA GLU A 60 -12.95 16.93 -1.72
C GLU A 60 -13.52 16.95 -0.30
N ASP A 61 -12.69 16.66 0.72
CA ASP A 61 -13.06 16.78 2.13
C ASP A 61 -12.07 17.66 2.94
N PRO A 62 -12.21 19.00 2.85
CA PRO A 62 -11.34 19.93 3.56
C PRO A 62 -11.39 19.80 5.08
N LEU A 63 -12.44 19.20 5.66
CA LEU A 63 -12.61 19.07 7.12
C LEU A 63 -12.33 17.65 7.62
N GLY A 64 -12.10 16.71 6.71
CA GLY A 64 -11.81 15.32 6.98
C GLY A 64 -10.39 15.05 7.45
N ARG A 65 -10.01 13.78 7.29
CA ARG A 65 -8.71 13.23 7.75
C ARG A 65 -7.53 13.68 6.90
N GLY A 66 -7.80 14.30 5.77
CA GLY A 66 -6.81 14.53 4.73
C GLY A 66 -6.57 13.29 3.89
N VAL A 67 -5.84 13.48 2.80
CA VAL A 67 -5.57 12.44 1.79
C VAL A 67 -4.09 12.09 1.75
N GLY A 68 -3.78 10.79 1.76
CA GLY A 68 -2.42 10.31 1.59
C GLY A 68 -2.06 10.13 0.11
N PRO A 69 -0.77 10.22 -0.27
CA PRO A 69 -0.35 9.96 -1.65
C PRO A 69 -0.69 8.54 -2.13
N ALA A 70 -0.76 7.57 -1.20
CA ALA A 70 -1.16 6.19 -1.49
C ALA A 70 -2.63 6.07 -1.93
N PHE A 71 -3.50 7.02 -1.57
CA PHE A 71 -4.91 6.98 -1.99
C PHE A 71 -5.04 7.12 -3.51
N ALA A 72 -4.15 7.87 -4.14
CA ALA A 72 -4.10 8.02 -5.59
C ALA A 72 -3.62 6.76 -6.33
N LEU A 73 -3.08 5.76 -5.60
CA LEU A 73 -2.58 4.50 -6.14
C LEU A 73 -3.53 3.31 -5.86
N GLY A 74 -4.77 3.59 -5.42
CA GLY A 74 -5.70 2.54 -4.97
C GLY A 74 -5.89 1.44 -6.03
N ASP A 75 -6.19 1.83 -7.27
CA ASP A 75 -6.45 0.89 -8.35
C ASP A 75 -5.19 0.10 -8.75
N GLU A 76 -4.01 0.73 -8.75
CA GLU A 76 -2.74 0.07 -9.06
C GLU A 76 -2.35 -0.95 -7.98
N LEU A 77 -2.53 -0.61 -6.71
CA LEU A 77 -2.25 -1.49 -5.57
C LEU A 77 -3.20 -2.69 -5.54
N ASP A 78 -4.50 -2.44 -5.76
CA ASP A 78 -5.50 -3.49 -5.85
C ASP A 78 -5.21 -4.41 -7.04
N THR A 79 -4.80 -3.84 -8.17
CA THR A 79 -4.41 -4.61 -9.36
C THR A 79 -3.20 -5.50 -9.09
N ASP A 80 -2.12 -5.00 -8.48
CA ASP A 80 -0.96 -5.85 -8.13
C ASP A 80 -1.36 -6.95 -7.14
N GLU A 81 -2.20 -6.63 -6.15
CA GLU A 81 -2.70 -7.62 -5.21
C GLU A 81 -3.53 -8.71 -5.91
N PHE A 82 -4.44 -8.34 -6.81
CA PHE A 82 -5.22 -9.31 -7.59
C PHE A 82 -4.34 -10.18 -8.47
N VAL A 83 -3.32 -9.60 -9.12
CA VAL A 83 -2.35 -10.37 -9.92
C VAL A 83 -1.57 -11.34 -9.03
N ALA A 84 -1.09 -10.90 -7.87
CA ALA A 84 -0.37 -11.76 -6.93
C ALA A 84 -1.25 -12.91 -6.39
N ARG A 85 -2.50 -12.61 -6.02
CA ARG A 85 -3.49 -13.60 -5.59
C ARG A 85 -3.84 -14.58 -6.72
N PHE A 86 -4.02 -14.08 -7.95
CA PHE A 86 -4.27 -14.89 -9.13
C PHE A 86 -3.11 -15.84 -9.40
N LEU A 87 -1.87 -15.35 -9.41
CA LEU A 87 -0.67 -16.18 -9.59
C LEU A 87 -0.59 -17.27 -8.51
N ARG A 88 -0.71 -16.89 -7.23
CA ARG A 88 -0.70 -17.85 -6.11
C ARG A 88 -1.78 -18.92 -6.26
N ALA A 89 -3.01 -18.50 -6.55
CA ALA A 89 -4.14 -19.42 -6.73
C ALA A 89 -3.95 -20.31 -7.95
N SER A 90 -3.37 -19.79 -9.02
CA SER A 90 -3.17 -20.55 -10.27
C SER A 90 -2.10 -21.63 -10.12
N PHE A 91 -1.01 -21.35 -9.38
CA PHE A 91 -0.03 -22.37 -9.02
C PHE A 91 -0.59 -23.42 -8.05
N TRP A 92 -1.45 -23.03 -7.11
CA TRP A 92 -2.02 -23.96 -6.12
C TRP A 92 -3.12 -24.86 -6.70
N ASN A 93 -4.00 -24.29 -7.52
CA ASN A 93 -5.21 -24.95 -8.01
C ASN A 93 -5.12 -25.40 -9.48
N ASN A 94 -3.99 -25.19 -10.17
CA ASN A 94 -3.82 -25.50 -11.59
C ASN A 94 -4.95 -24.91 -12.45
N ILE A 95 -5.28 -23.62 -12.22
CA ILE A 95 -6.44 -22.91 -12.82
C ILE A 95 -6.38 -22.84 -14.35
N LEU A 96 -5.18 -22.96 -14.92
CA LEU A 96 -4.96 -23.04 -16.37
C LEU A 96 -4.60 -24.49 -16.75
N PRO A 97 -5.57 -25.40 -16.85
CA PRO A 97 -5.29 -26.75 -17.32
C PRO A 97 -4.79 -26.68 -18.77
N PRO A 98 -3.71 -27.40 -19.13
CA PRO A 98 -3.14 -27.34 -20.49
C PRO A 98 -4.09 -27.86 -21.58
N ALA A 99 -5.10 -28.64 -21.19
CA ALA A 99 -6.16 -29.09 -22.07
C ALA A 99 -7.44 -29.37 -21.27
N ILE A 100 -8.58 -29.17 -21.92
CA ILE A 100 -9.87 -29.65 -21.44
C ILE A 100 -10.17 -30.97 -22.16
N ALA A 101 -10.47 -32.02 -21.40
CA ALA A 101 -10.93 -33.30 -21.93
C ALA A 101 -12.46 -33.36 -21.85
N SER A 102 -13.13 -33.47 -22.98
CA SER A 102 -14.56 -33.79 -23.05
C SER A 102 -14.73 -35.28 -23.30
N ILE A 103 -15.59 -35.94 -22.52
CA ILE A 103 -15.94 -37.35 -22.67
C ILE A 103 -17.35 -37.43 -23.24
N GLU A 104 -17.49 -38.07 -24.39
CA GLU A 104 -18.78 -38.29 -25.04
C GLU A 104 -19.66 -39.20 -24.16
N GLY A 105 -20.86 -38.73 -23.78
CA GLY A 105 -21.79 -39.46 -22.89
C GLY A 105 -21.85 -38.97 -21.43
N LEU A 106 -20.95 -38.08 -21.01
CA LEU A 106 -21.01 -37.38 -19.72
C LEU A 106 -21.92 -36.14 -19.81
N THR A 107 -23.22 -36.37 -20.01
CA THR A 107 -24.24 -35.32 -19.81
C THR A 107 -24.60 -35.23 -18.32
N GLY A 108 -25.06 -34.07 -17.85
CA GLY A 108 -25.41 -33.83 -16.44
C GLY A 108 -26.48 -34.77 -15.83
N ALA A 109 -26.97 -35.74 -16.61
CA ALA A 109 -27.95 -36.76 -16.23
C ALA A 109 -27.37 -37.94 -15.42
N ASN A 110 -26.05 -38.08 -15.25
CA ASN A 110 -25.44 -39.15 -14.45
C ASN A 110 -24.51 -38.58 -13.35
N SER A 111 -25.13 -37.94 -12.35
CA SER A 111 -24.53 -37.02 -11.38
C SER A 111 -23.53 -37.62 -10.39
N ALA A 112 -23.51 -38.95 -10.21
CA ALA A 112 -22.55 -39.62 -9.31
C ALA A 112 -21.17 -39.83 -9.95
N GLY A 113 -21.12 -40.31 -11.20
CA GLY A 113 -19.87 -40.57 -11.92
C GLY A 113 -19.11 -39.27 -12.26
N ALA A 114 -19.83 -38.21 -12.63
CA ALA A 114 -19.23 -36.90 -12.90
C ALA A 114 -18.60 -36.27 -11.64
N LYS A 115 -19.22 -36.47 -10.46
CA LYS A 115 -18.68 -35.96 -9.19
C LYS A 115 -17.45 -36.75 -8.74
N ALA A 116 -17.51 -38.08 -8.82
CA ALA A 116 -16.36 -38.94 -8.51
C ALA A 116 -15.18 -38.67 -9.44
N PHE A 117 -15.44 -38.43 -10.73
CA PHE A 117 -14.42 -38.04 -11.69
C PHE A 117 -13.81 -36.67 -11.36
N LYS A 118 -14.62 -35.65 -11.05
CA LYS A 118 -14.14 -34.34 -10.59
C LYS A 118 -13.30 -34.42 -9.30
N GLU A 119 -13.69 -35.27 -8.35
CA GLU A 119 -12.92 -35.51 -7.11
C GLU A 119 -11.61 -36.27 -7.36
N SER A 120 -11.60 -37.22 -8.30
CA SER A 120 -10.38 -37.89 -8.76
C SER A 120 -9.42 -36.87 -9.37
N LEU A 121 -9.94 -36.04 -10.28
CA LEU A 121 -9.20 -35.01 -10.98
C LEU A 121 -8.64 -33.95 -10.03
N SER A 122 -9.44 -33.51 -9.05
CA SER A 122 -8.99 -32.61 -8.00
C SER A 122 -7.83 -33.22 -7.21
N ARG A 123 -7.93 -34.48 -6.73
CA ARG A 123 -6.84 -35.15 -6.00
C ARG A 123 -5.56 -35.33 -6.82
N GLU A 124 -5.69 -35.64 -8.10
CA GLU A 124 -4.53 -35.89 -8.97
C GLU A 124 -3.84 -34.61 -9.45
N HIS A 125 -4.54 -33.47 -9.48
CA HIS A 125 -4.03 -32.23 -10.06
C HIS A 125 -4.00 -31.03 -9.09
N GLN A 126 -4.49 -31.14 -7.86
CA GLN A 126 -4.24 -30.13 -6.83
C GLN A 126 -2.80 -30.19 -6.31
N GLY A 127 -2.21 -29.01 -6.18
CA GLY A 127 -0.91 -28.79 -5.55
C GLY A 127 0.17 -28.32 -6.53
N PRO A 128 1.16 -27.54 -6.05
CA PRO A 128 2.22 -26.97 -6.90
C PRO A 128 3.00 -28.04 -7.66
N ASP A 129 3.28 -29.19 -7.03
CA ASP A 129 4.07 -30.30 -7.61
C ASP A 129 3.32 -31.09 -8.68
N LYS A 130 2.02 -30.83 -8.86
CA LYS A 130 1.15 -31.54 -9.82
C LYS A 130 0.68 -30.66 -10.97
N ALA A 131 1.12 -29.40 -10.99
CA ALA A 131 0.90 -28.47 -12.09
C ALA A 131 1.51 -29.04 -13.40
N GLY A 132 0.75 -28.99 -14.49
CA GLY A 132 1.21 -29.46 -15.80
C GLY A 132 1.09 -30.97 -16.08
N LYS A 133 0.53 -31.79 -15.17
CA LYS A 133 0.27 -33.20 -15.47
C LYS A 133 -0.84 -33.36 -16.52
N LEU A 134 -0.57 -34.20 -17.53
CA LEU A 134 -1.51 -34.50 -18.62
C LEU A 134 -2.65 -35.40 -18.12
N LEU A 135 -3.89 -35.03 -18.41
CA LEU A 135 -5.07 -35.83 -18.12
C LEU A 135 -5.23 -36.94 -19.16
N LEU A 136 -5.11 -38.20 -18.70
CA LEU A 136 -5.36 -39.39 -19.51
C LEU A 136 -6.62 -40.07 -18.98
N THR A 137 -7.60 -40.29 -19.85
CA THR A 137 -8.86 -40.96 -19.52
C THR A 137 -9.20 -42.01 -20.59
N SER A 138 -9.85 -43.10 -20.17
CA SER A 138 -10.28 -44.19 -21.05
C SER A 138 -11.58 -43.80 -21.79
N GLY A 139 -11.44 -43.24 -22.99
CA GLY A 139 -12.55 -42.89 -23.89
C GLY A 139 -12.08 -42.13 -25.13
N ARG A 140 -12.98 -41.85 -26.09
CA ARG A 140 -12.68 -40.94 -27.21
C ARG A 140 -12.65 -39.51 -26.66
N VAL A 141 -11.45 -39.04 -26.31
CA VAL A 141 -11.21 -37.72 -25.71
C VAL A 141 -10.84 -36.73 -26.81
N THR A 142 -11.63 -35.67 -26.96
CA THR A 142 -11.25 -34.51 -27.78
C THR A 142 -10.43 -33.56 -26.91
N PHE A 143 -9.16 -33.36 -27.25
CA PHE A 143 -8.28 -32.40 -26.57
C PHE A 143 -8.44 -31.02 -27.21
N ALA A 144 -9.01 -30.07 -26.46
CA ALA A 144 -8.88 -28.66 -26.78
C ALA A 144 -7.72 -28.08 -25.95
N ARG A 145 -6.59 -27.77 -26.60
CA ARG A 145 -5.49 -27.05 -25.95
C ARG A 145 -5.95 -25.63 -25.63
N LEU A 146 -5.84 -25.24 -24.37
CA LEU A 146 -5.94 -23.85 -23.98
C LEU A 146 -4.56 -23.22 -24.16
N ASN A 147 -4.46 -22.22 -25.03
CA ASN A 147 -3.18 -21.65 -25.45
C ASN A 147 -2.72 -20.48 -24.56
N THR A 148 -3.35 -20.26 -23.40
CA THR A 148 -3.04 -19.13 -22.52
C THR A 148 -1.85 -19.48 -21.62
N SER A 149 -0.63 -19.18 -22.06
CA SER A 149 0.55 -19.26 -21.21
C SER A 149 0.66 -18.01 -20.32
N PHE A 150 1.14 -18.15 -19.08
CA PHE A 150 1.47 -17.01 -18.22
C PHE A 150 2.48 -16.05 -18.88
N ARG A 151 3.32 -16.57 -19.78
CA ARG A 151 4.26 -15.77 -20.57
C ARG A 151 3.54 -14.81 -21.50
N ASP A 152 2.41 -15.24 -22.08
CA ASP A 152 1.62 -14.44 -23.01
C ASP A 152 0.78 -13.39 -22.28
N MET A 153 0.50 -13.61 -20.98
CA MET A 153 -0.22 -12.64 -20.14
C MET A 153 0.64 -11.45 -19.69
N GLN A 154 1.95 -11.44 -19.98
CA GLN A 154 2.88 -10.34 -19.64
C GLN A 154 2.83 -9.87 -18.17
N LEU A 155 2.47 -10.76 -17.24
CA LEU A 155 2.25 -10.39 -15.83
C LEU A 155 3.52 -9.86 -15.15
N VAL A 156 4.71 -10.32 -15.57
CA VAL A 156 5.98 -9.81 -15.04
C VAL A 156 6.21 -8.34 -15.43
N GLU A 157 5.86 -7.97 -16.67
CA GLU A 157 5.99 -6.60 -17.16
C GLU A 157 4.96 -5.69 -16.50
N LEU A 158 3.71 -6.16 -16.38
CA LEU A 158 2.66 -5.46 -15.63
C LEU A 158 3.11 -5.13 -14.20
N ARG A 159 3.66 -6.09 -13.47
CA ARG A 159 4.11 -5.86 -12.09
C ARG A 159 5.30 -4.91 -12.01
N ARG A 160 6.24 -4.95 -12.97
CA ARG A 160 7.32 -3.95 -13.04
C ARG A 160 6.77 -2.55 -13.24
N PHE A 161 5.83 -2.40 -14.17
CA PHE A 161 5.17 -1.13 -14.45
C PHE A 161 4.40 -0.58 -13.23
N LEU A 162 3.68 -1.43 -12.51
CA LEU A 162 2.99 -1.04 -11.28
C LEU A 162 3.97 -0.62 -10.17
N MET A 163 5.09 -1.34 -9.99
CA MET A 163 6.14 -0.93 -9.05
C MET A 163 6.75 0.43 -9.40
N ASP A 164 6.94 0.71 -10.68
CA ASP A 164 7.46 1.99 -11.16
C ASP A 164 6.48 3.13 -10.83
N PHE A 165 5.17 2.92 -11.04
CA PHE A 165 4.15 3.90 -10.66
C PHE A 165 4.12 4.20 -9.17
N VAL A 166 4.14 3.16 -8.33
CA VAL A 166 4.20 3.32 -6.87
C VAL A 166 5.40 4.17 -6.50
N ARG A 167 6.57 3.82 -7.03
CA ARG A 167 7.82 4.54 -6.79
C ARG A 167 7.76 6.02 -7.21
N MET A 168 7.22 6.30 -8.40
CA MET A 168 7.09 7.66 -8.93
C MET A 168 6.16 8.53 -8.07
N THR A 169 5.05 7.99 -7.58
CA THR A 169 4.13 8.71 -6.69
C THR A 169 4.78 9.14 -5.39
N PHE A 170 5.66 8.31 -4.83
CA PHE A 170 6.46 8.66 -3.65
C PHE A 170 7.73 9.45 -3.97
N ARG A 171 7.98 9.76 -5.26
CA ARG A 171 9.17 10.49 -5.74
C ARG A 171 10.49 9.82 -5.32
N VAL A 172 10.49 8.49 -5.22
CA VAL A 172 11.66 7.72 -4.84
C VAL A 172 12.41 7.29 -6.11
N PRO A 173 13.72 7.50 -6.24
CA PRO A 173 14.46 6.98 -7.40
C PRO A 173 14.66 5.46 -7.36
N PRO A 174 14.78 4.78 -8.52
CA PRO A 174 14.94 3.31 -8.61
C PRO A 174 16.14 2.77 -7.82
N GLU A 175 17.24 3.52 -7.80
CA GLU A 175 18.48 3.14 -7.13
C GLU A 175 18.31 3.02 -5.61
N ILE A 176 17.41 3.82 -5.02
CA ILE A 176 17.15 3.82 -3.58
C ILE A 176 16.44 2.54 -3.14
N VAL A 177 15.57 2.00 -4.00
CA VAL A 177 14.82 0.75 -3.73
C VAL A 177 15.59 -0.51 -4.18
N GLY A 178 16.81 -0.34 -4.69
CA GLY A 178 17.70 -1.45 -5.06
C GLY A 178 17.59 -1.89 -6.52
N ASP A 179 16.89 -1.14 -7.38
CA ASP A 179 16.97 -1.37 -8.83
C ASP A 179 18.28 -0.79 -9.37
N ILE A 180 19.27 -1.67 -9.54
CA ILE A 180 20.61 -1.34 -10.00
C ILE A 180 20.82 -1.65 -11.48
N SER A 181 19.77 -1.95 -12.25
CA SER A 181 19.85 -2.39 -13.65
C SER A 181 20.64 -1.44 -14.56
N SER A 182 20.63 -0.13 -14.26
CA SER A 182 21.37 0.92 -14.98
C SER A 182 22.18 1.83 -14.05
N SER A 183 22.45 1.38 -12.82
CA SER A 183 23.07 2.21 -11.79
C SER A 183 24.60 2.22 -11.89
N ASN A 184 25.18 3.40 -11.66
CA ASN A 184 26.60 3.59 -11.41
C ASN A 184 26.80 4.49 -10.18
N LYS A 185 28.05 4.70 -9.75
CA LYS A 185 28.34 5.50 -8.56
C LYS A 185 27.74 6.91 -8.65
N ALA A 186 27.85 7.57 -9.81
CA ALA A 186 27.35 8.92 -10.00
C ALA A 186 25.81 8.96 -9.95
N THR A 187 25.13 8.02 -10.61
CA THR A 187 23.66 7.96 -10.60
C THR A 187 23.12 7.62 -9.21
N ALA A 188 23.83 6.79 -8.43
CA ALA A 188 23.46 6.50 -7.04
C ALA A 188 23.60 7.72 -6.11
N PHE A 189 24.59 8.59 -6.32
CA PHE A 189 24.68 9.86 -5.58
C PHE A 189 23.58 10.83 -6.00
N ALA A 190 23.38 11.02 -7.30
CA ALA A 190 22.31 11.87 -7.82
C ALA A 190 20.92 11.37 -7.38
N ALA A 191 20.70 10.07 -7.27
CA ALA A 191 19.46 9.50 -6.75
C ALA A 191 19.21 9.89 -5.28
N ARG A 192 20.26 9.98 -4.44
CA ARG A 192 20.12 10.43 -3.05
C ARG A 192 19.80 11.91 -2.96
N GLU A 193 20.44 12.73 -3.79
CA GLU A 193 20.16 14.16 -3.88
C GLU A 193 18.72 14.40 -4.36
N ASN A 194 18.30 13.74 -5.44
CA ASN A 194 16.92 13.80 -5.92
C ASN A 194 15.90 13.36 -4.87
N LEU A 195 16.18 12.30 -4.10
CA LEU A 195 15.30 11.88 -3.00
C LEU A 195 15.19 12.97 -1.93
N ALA A 196 16.33 13.55 -1.52
CA ALA A 196 16.38 14.59 -0.51
C ALA A 196 15.59 15.83 -0.96
N GLU A 197 15.77 16.28 -2.19
CA GLU A 197 15.12 17.47 -2.76
C GLU A 197 13.64 17.27 -3.04
N GLN A 198 13.25 16.17 -3.68
CA GLN A 198 11.90 15.98 -4.23
C GLN A 198 10.95 15.30 -3.26
N ALA A 199 11.46 14.43 -2.38
CA ALA A 199 10.67 13.68 -1.41
C ALA A 199 10.87 14.17 0.02
N THR A 200 12.11 14.31 0.50
CA THR A 200 12.34 14.62 1.92
C THR A 200 12.07 16.10 2.26
N LEU A 201 12.61 17.03 1.48
CA LEU A 201 12.52 18.47 1.74
C LEU A 201 11.06 18.97 1.82
N PRO A 202 10.13 18.62 0.89
CA PRO A 202 8.75 19.08 0.98
C PRO A 202 8.02 18.58 2.23
N HIS A 203 8.36 17.37 2.69
CA HIS A 203 7.80 16.81 3.91
C HIS A 203 8.35 17.51 5.16
N MET A 204 9.64 17.85 5.17
CA MET A 204 10.24 18.61 6.26
C MET A 204 9.67 20.03 6.36
N GLU A 205 9.48 20.71 5.22
CA GLU A 205 8.82 22.03 5.19
C GLU A 205 7.37 21.97 5.69
N LEU A 206 6.62 20.94 5.32
CA LEU A 206 5.25 20.74 5.82
C LEU A 206 5.25 20.58 7.35
N LEU A 207 6.12 19.72 7.88
CA LEU A 207 6.23 19.48 9.32
C LEU A 207 6.69 20.74 10.06
N ARG A 208 7.72 21.42 9.55
CA ARG A 208 8.21 22.69 10.10
C ARG A 208 7.09 23.72 10.17
N THR A 209 6.35 23.90 9.08
CA THR A 209 5.23 24.86 9.02
C THR A 209 4.14 24.51 10.03
N GLU A 210 3.72 23.25 10.09
CA GLU A 210 2.68 22.81 11.02
C GLU A 210 3.13 22.93 12.50
N TYR A 211 4.39 22.61 12.80
CA TYR A 211 4.95 22.77 14.14
C TYR A 211 5.15 24.25 14.51
N GLN A 212 5.61 25.09 13.59
CA GLN A 212 5.69 26.53 13.81
C GLN A 212 4.31 27.12 14.12
N LEU A 213 3.27 26.71 13.38
CA LEU A 213 1.93 27.24 13.56
C LEU A 213 1.22 26.72 14.82
N ARG A 214 1.48 25.46 15.22
CA ARG A 214 0.68 24.80 16.27
C ARG A 214 1.44 24.48 17.55
N LEU A 215 2.73 24.18 17.46
CA LEU A 215 3.55 23.77 18.60
C LEU A 215 4.23 24.97 19.26
N VAL A 216 4.90 25.83 18.46
CA VAL A 216 5.68 26.97 18.99
C VAL A 216 4.84 27.92 19.87
N PRO A 217 3.59 28.30 19.51
CA PRO A 217 2.77 29.17 20.36
C PRO A 217 2.46 28.58 21.74
N LEU A 218 2.52 27.25 21.89
CA LEU A 218 2.25 26.57 23.15
C LEU A 218 3.45 26.59 24.11
N LEU A 219 4.64 26.92 23.62
CA LEU A 219 5.85 27.05 24.42
C LEU A 219 5.98 28.42 25.10
N GLY A 220 5.13 29.38 24.72
CA GLY A 220 5.18 30.75 25.23
C GLY A 220 6.24 31.63 24.56
N GLU A 221 7.00 31.08 23.60
CA GLU A 221 8.02 31.81 22.83
C GLU A 221 7.49 32.18 21.44
N HIS A 222 6.68 33.24 21.38
CA HIS A 222 6.03 33.65 20.12
C HIS A 222 7.00 34.18 19.05
N GLU A 223 8.24 34.53 19.43
CA GLU A 223 9.29 35.01 18.53
C GLU A 223 10.23 33.89 18.06
N ALA A 224 10.13 32.69 18.63
CA ALA A 224 10.98 31.58 18.26
C ALA A 224 10.61 31.08 16.84
N ILE A 225 11.65 30.86 16.02
CA ILE A 225 11.52 30.28 14.69
C ILE A 225 12.08 28.86 14.75
N LEU A 226 11.22 27.88 14.48
CA LEU A 226 11.58 26.49 14.32
C LEU A 226 12.20 26.28 12.94
N ASP A 227 13.37 25.64 12.95
CA ASP A 227 14.06 25.24 11.73
C ASP A 227 14.65 23.84 11.87
N TYR A 228 15.17 23.30 10.78
CA TYR A 228 15.76 21.97 10.71
C TYR A 228 17.07 21.97 9.90
N ASP A 229 17.92 20.99 10.18
CA ASP A 229 19.12 20.76 9.34
C ASP A 229 18.69 20.20 7.98
N GLY A 230 19.03 20.93 6.91
CA GLY A 230 18.61 20.61 5.55
C GLY A 230 18.99 19.18 5.13
N PRO A 231 18.06 18.40 4.54
CA PRO A 231 18.32 17.03 4.13
C PRO A 231 19.14 16.94 2.84
N VAL A 232 19.15 18.02 2.05
CA VAL A 232 19.89 18.11 0.79
C VAL A 232 21.37 18.28 1.13
N PRO A 233 22.25 17.39 0.65
CA PRO A 233 23.69 17.56 0.83
C PRO A 233 24.10 18.95 0.35
N ALA A 234 24.87 19.68 1.15
CA ALA A 234 25.41 20.98 0.73
C ALA A 234 26.13 20.80 -0.61
N ASP A 235 25.83 21.71 -1.54
CA ASP A 235 26.33 21.66 -2.90
C ASP A 235 27.85 21.43 -2.87
N ARG A 236 28.30 20.36 -3.52
CA ARG A 236 29.73 20.05 -3.63
C ARG A 236 30.34 20.95 -4.69
N GLU A 237 30.34 22.26 -4.47
CA GLU A 237 31.07 23.21 -5.31
C GLU A 237 32.32 23.73 -4.58
N HIS A 238 33.37 22.90 -4.60
CA HIS A 238 34.68 23.16 -5.25
C HIS A 238 35.77 22.19 -4.75
#